data_AF-A0AA42E560-F1
#
_entry.id   AF-A0AA42E560-F1
#
_cell.length_a   1.000
_cell.length_b   1.000
_cell.length_c   1.000
_cell.angle_alpha   90.00
_cell.angle_beta   90.00
_cell.angle_gamma   90.00
#
_symmetry.space_group_name_H-M   'P 1'
#
loop_
_entity.id
_entity.type
_entity.pdbx_description
1 polymer ?
#
loop_
_entity_poly.entity_id
_entity_poly.type
_entity_poly.pdbx_seq_one_letter_code
_entity_poly.pdbx_strand_id
1 'polypeptide(L)'
;MSKYYVNKFLYTVDRDPELLRRYKEDPRALVTTWEQSIGPKLNDYERSTVHALTDAEREALIQHDYVALFEMGAHFFLSLTIFIALYDEEYMAKHGPLSFQREFAAKLSHWTGKEYPSVAT
;
A
#
# COMPACT_ATOMS: atom_id res chain seq x y z
N MET A 1 1.79 -14.35 -6.83
CA MET A 1 1.50 -13.03 -6.26
C MET A 1 2.61 -12.09 -6.65
N SER A 2 2.29 -10.87 -7.06
CA SER A 2 3.29 -9.92 -7.52
C SER A 2 3.66 -8.99 -6.36
N LYS A 3 4.37 -9.52 -5.36
CA LYS A 3 4.90 -8.74 -4.22
C LYS A 3 5.64 -7.50 -4.69
N TYR A 4 6.42 -7.65 -5.77
CA TYR A 4 7.07 -6.56 -6.46
C TYR A 4 6.08 -5.45 -6.90
N TYR A 5 4.96 -5.82 -7.54
CA TYR A 5 4.04 -4.85 -8.13
C TYR A 5 3.19 -4.13 -7.06
N VAL A 6 2.80 -4.83 -5.99
CA VAL A 6 2.21 -4.19 -4.79
C VAL A 6 3.20 -3.22 -4.16
N ASN A 7 4.45 -3.64 -3.91
CA ASN A 7 5.47 -2.77 -3.32
C ASN A 7 5.79 -1.56 -4.20
N LYS A 8 5.77 -1.74 -5.53
CA LYS A 8 5.92 -0.65 -6.49
C LYS A 8 4.76 0.33 -6.42
N PHE A 9 3.51 -0.13 -6.29
CA PHE A 9 2.35 0.73 -6.07
C PHE A 9 2.55 1.58 -4.82
N LEU A 10 2.77 0.93 -3.66
CA LEU A 10 2.96 1.62 -2.38
C LEU A 10 4.09 2.66 -2.46
N TYR A 11 5.24 2.27 -3.01
CA TYR A 11 6.39 3.16 -3.16
C TYR A 11 6.14 4.37 -4.08
N THR A 12 5.47 4.16 -5.22
CA THR A 12 5.28 5.25 -6.19
C THR A 12 4.19 6.23 -5.75
N VAL A 13 3.13 5.73 -5.11
CA VAL A 13 2.03 6.57 -4.63
C VAL A 13 2.43 7.38 -3.39
N ASP A 14 3.17 6.79 -2.44
CA ASP A 14 3.62 7.47 -1.21
C ASP A 14 4.56 8.66 -1.48
N ARG A 15 5.25 8.67 -2.63
CA ARG A 15 6.26 9.69 -2.97
C ARG A 15 5.74 10.82 -3.86
N ASP A 16 4.50 10.75 -4.31
CA ASP A 16 3.87 11.76 -5.15
C ASP A 16 2.59 12.28 -4.45
N PRO A 17 2.59 13.55 -3.97
CA PRO A 17 1.45 14.11 -3.27
C PRO A 17 0.14 14.07 -4.07
N GLU A 18 0.20 14.16 -5.40
CA GLU A 18 -1.00 14.12 -6.25
C GLU A 18 -1.53 12.69 -6.37
N LEU A 19 -0.64 11.69 -6.48
CA LEU A 19 -1.08 10.29 -6.44
C LEU A 19 -1.65 9.94 -5.06
N LEU A 20 -0.99 10.36 -3.98
CA LEU A 20 -1.47 10.11 -2.62
C LEU A 20 -2.85 10.74 -2.39
N ARG A 21 -3.07 11.98 -2.82
CA ARG A 21 -4.37 12.67 -2.76
C ARG A 21 -5.44 11.89 -3.50
N ARG A 22 -5.16 11.49 -4.75
CA ARG A 22 -6.08 10.67 -5.56
C ARG A 22 -6.36 9.31 -4.93
N TYR A 23 -5.36 8.71 -4.28
CA TYR A 23 -5.53 7.43 -3.59
C TYR A 23 -6.51 7.56 -2.43
N LYS A 24 -6.37 8.65 -1.66
CA LYS A 24 -7.27 8.96 -0.55
C LYS A 24 -8.71 9.21 -1.00
N GLU A 25 -8.89 9.92 -2.11
CA GLU A 25 -10.21 10.34 -2.61
C GLU A 25 -10.98 9.22 -3.32
N ASP A 26 -10.31 8.46 -4.20
CA ASP A 26 -10.91 7.35 -4.93
C ASP A 26 -9.87 6.25 -5.16
N PRO A 27 -9.69 5.35 -4.17
CA PRO A 27 -8.72 4.26 -4.26
C PRO A 27 -8.94 3.37 -5.48
N ARG A 28 -10.20 3.10 -5.84
CA ARG A 28 -10.56 2.22 -6.97
C ARG A 28 -10.14 2.83 -8.30
N ALA A 29 -10.43 4.12 -8.50
CA ALA A 29 -9.99 4.83 -9.70
C ALA A 29 -8.46 4.93 -9.77
N LEU A 30 -7.78 5.24 -8.66
CA LEU A 30 -6.32 5.31 -8.69
C LEU A 30 -5.70 3.95 -8.99
N VAL A 31 -6.06 2.89 -8.27
CA VAL A 31 -5.48 1.56 -8.47
C VAL A 31 -5.66 1.10 -9.92
N THR A 32 -6.85 1.29 -10.48
CA THR A 32 -7.15 0.93 -11.88
C THR A 32 -6.29 1.74 -12.87
N THR A 33 -6.23 3.06 -12.71
CA THR A 33 -5.48 3.92 -13.64
C THR A 33 -3.98 3.76 -13.49
N TRP A 34 -3.48 3.53 -12.28
CA TRP A 34 -2.08 3.27 -12.00
C TRP A 34 -1.63 1.97 -12.67
N GLU A 35 -2.40 0.88 -12.53
CA GLU A 35 -2.11 -0.43 -13.13
C GLU A 35 -2.02 -0.36 -14.67
N GLN A 36 -2.80 0.52 -15.31
CA GLN A 36 -2.79 0.71 -16.76
C GLN A 36 -1.69 1.66 -17.27
N SER A 37 -1.17 2.58 -16.43
CA SER A 37 -0.34 3.70 -16.87
C SER A 37 1.06 3.75 -16.24
N ILE A 38 1.14 3.86 -14.91
CA ILE A 38 2.38 4.05 -14.14
C ILE A 38 3.01 2.69 -13.82
N GLY A 39 2.20 1.73 -13.36
CA GLY A 39 2.66 0.40 -12.97
C GLY A 39 3.50 -0.29 -14.03
N PRO A 40 3.15 -0.25 -15.33
CA PRO A 40 3.95 -0.86 -16.38
C PRO A 40 5.33 -0.23 -16.62
N LYS A 41 5.51 1.07 -16.31
CA LYS A 41 6.74 1.82 -16.65
C LYS A 41 7.92 1.42 -15.77
N LEU A 42 9.07 1.13 -16.35
CA LEU A 42 10.35 1.00 -15.65
C LEU A 42 11.09 2.36 -15.61
N ASN A 43 10.94 3.12 -16.69
CA ASN A 43 11.35 4.51 -16.85
C ASN A 43 10.45 5.16 -17.92
N ASP A 44 10.82 6.32 -18.44
CA ASP A 44 10.04 7.04 -19.45
C ASP A 44 9.95 6.33 -20.80
N TYR A 45 10.86 5.39 -21.07
CA TYR A 45 11.01 4.71 -22.36
C TYR A 45 10.70 3.21 -22.29
N GLU A 46 10.89 2.58 -21.13
CA GLU A 46 10.78 1.13 -20.97
C GLU A 46 9.54 0.74 -20.16
N ARG A 47 8.93 -0.38 -20.56
CA ARG A 47 7.84 -1.04 -19.85
C ARG A 47 8.24 -2.48 -19.54
N SER A 48 7.85 -2.98 -18.37
CA SER A 48 8.08 -4.39 -18.03
C SER A 48 7.05 -5.29 -18.76
N THR A 49 6.97 -6.56 -18.41
CA THR A 49 5.91 -7.48 -18.84
C THR A 49 5.22 -8.16 -17.65
N VAL A 50 5.74 -7.95 -16.43
CA VAL A 50 5.22 -8.51 -15.17
C VAL A 50 4.33 -7.45 -14.51
N HIS A 51 3.02 -7.51 -14.78
CA HIS A 51 2.20 -6.28 -14.86
C HIS A 51 0.80 -6.30 -14.27
N ALA A 52 0.47 -7.31 -13.47
CA ALA A 52 -0.87 -7.36 -12.93
C ALA A 52 -0.84 -7.58 -11.42
N LEU A 53 -1.66 -6.80 -10.73
CA LEU A 53 -2.22 -7.17 -9.45
C LEU A 53 -3.15 -8.35 -9.69
N THR A 54 -3.08 -9.33 -8.80
CA THR A 54 -4.18 -10.28 -8.63
C THR A 54 -5.43 -9.55 -8.13
N ASP A 55 -6.60 -10.18 -8.26
CA ASP A 55 -7.85 -9.58 -7.78
C ASP A 55 -7.83 -9.32 -6.27
N ALA A 56 -7.18 -10.20 -5.50
CA ALA A 56 -7.02 -10.05 -4.05
C ALA A 56 -6.09 -8.87 -3.70
N GLU A 57 -4.95 -8.74 -4.37
CA GLU A 57 -4.03 -7.60 -4.17
C GLU A 57 -4.71 -6.28 -4.54
N ARG A 58 -5.47 -6.26 -5.64
CA ARG A 58 -6.22 -5.09 -6.08
C ARG A 58 -7.26 -4.68 -5.06
N GLU A 59 -8.06 -5.62 -4.56
CA GLU A 59 -9.08 -5.32 -3.58
C GLU A 59 -8.47 -4.87 -2.25
N ALA A 60 -7.37 -5.48 -1.80
CA ALA A 60 -6.66 -5.06 -0.59
C ALA A 60 -6.12 -3.62 -0.70
N LEU A 61 -5.58 -3.24 -1.85
CA LEU A 61 -5.21 -1.84 -2.12
C LEU A 61 -6.44 -0.93 -2.11
N ILE A 62 -7.53 -1.30 -2.78
CA ILE A 62 -8.73 -0.45 -2.86
C ILE A 62 -9.39 -0.24 -1.50
N GLN A 63 -9.40 -1.27 -0.65
CA GLN A 63 -10.01 -1.20 0.68
C GLN A 63 -9.05 -0.65 1.74
N HIS A 64 -7.82 -0.29 1.37
CA HIS A 64 -6.76 0.08 2.31
C HIS A 64 -6.54 -1.00 3.40
N ASP A 65 -6.70 -2.28 3.03
CA ASP A 65 -6.55 -3.41 3.94
C ASP A 65 -5.07 -3.74 4.14
N TYR A 66 -4.42 -2.95 4.98
CA TYR A 66 -3.00 -3.08 5.29
C TYR A 66 -2.65 -4.37 6.04
N VAL A 67 -3.62 -5.06 6.64
CA VAL A 67 -3.42 -6.39 7.22
C VAL A 67 -3.31 -7.41 6.09
N ALA A 68 -4.28 -7.45 5.18
CA ALA A 68 -4.24 -8.33 4.02
C ALA A 68 -2.99 -8.07 3.16
N LEU A 69 -2.64 -6.80 2.91
CA LEU A 69 -1.42 -6.44 2.17
C LEU A 69 -0.17 -7.00 2.85
N PHE A 70 -0.05 -6.85 4.17
CA PHE A 70 1.07 -7.40 4.93
C PHE A 70 1.12 -8.93 4.83
N GLU A 71 -0.01 -9.61 5.00
CA GLU A 71 -0.14 -11.06 4.88
C GLU A 71 0.18 -11.58 3.47
N MET A 72 -0.04 -10.75 2.45
CA MET A 72 0.34 -11.01 1.06
C MET A 72 1.83 -10.76 0.77
N GLY A 73 2.60 -10.26 1.74
CA GLY A 73 4.03 -9.97 1.59
C GLY A 73 4.34 -8.56 1.10
N ALA A 74 3.43 -7.60 1.28
CA ALA A 74 3.76 -6.19 1.14
C ALA A 74 4.82 -5.78 2.16
N HIS A 75 5.77 -4.95 1.72
CA HIS A 75 6.87 -4.51 2.55
C HIS A 75 6.33 -3.65 3.70
N PHE A 76 6.58 -4.09 4.94
CA PHE A 76 6.05 -3.48 6.16
C PHE A 76 6.23 -1.95 6.19
N PHE A 77 7.45 -1.47 5.90
CA PHE A 77 7.73 -0.04 5.94
C PHE A 77 6.96 0.77 4.89
N LEU A 78 6.84 0.25 3.65
CA LEU A 78 6.11 0.95 2.57
C LEU A 78 4.61 1.00 2.88
N SER A 79 4.08 -0.07 3.47
CA SER A 79 2.70 -0.10 3.95
C SER A 79 2.49 0.91 5.07
N LEU A 80 3.34 0.89 6.10
CA LEU A 80 3.21 1.80 7.24
C LEU A 80 3.26 3.28 6.83
N THR A 81 4.22 3.68 5.98
CA THR A 81 4.40 5.10 5.63
C THR A 81 3.22 5.66 4.84
N ILE A 82 2.75 4.94 3.82
CA ILE A 82 1.61 5.42 3.02
C ILE A 82 0.34 5.54 3.86
N PHE A 83 0.06 4.59 4.75
CA PHE A 83 -1.15 4.65 5.57
C PHE A 83 -1.07 5.70 6.68
N ILE A 84 0.12 5.99 7.22
CA ILE A 84 0.33 7.20 8.03
C ILE A 84 0.00 8.44 7.19
N ALA A 85 0.55 8.54 5.97
CA ALA A 85 0.33 9.70 5.11
C ALA A 85 -1.16 9.91 4.74
N LEU A 86 -1.93 8.83 4.61
CA LEU A 86 -3.37 8.90 4.34
C LEU A 86 -4.21 9.30 5.57
N TYR A 87 -3.86 8.82 6.77
CA TYR A 87 -4.77 8.81 7.91
C TYR A 87 -4.29 9.56 9.16
N ASP A 88 -2.99 9.81 9.33
CA ASP A 88 -2.43 10.28 10.61
C ASP A 88 -3.03 11.61 11.07
N GLU A 89 -3.30 12.54 10.15
CA GLU A 89 -3.90 13.84 10.48
C GLU A 89 -5.31 13.67 11.10
N GLU A 90 -6.16 12.87 10.47
CA GLU A 90 -7.54 12.63 10.92
C GLU A 90 -7.57 11.84 12.24
N TYR A 91 -6.71 10.83 12.35
CA TYR A 91 -6.54 10.05 13.57
C TYR A 91 -6.03 10.91 14.72
N MET A 92 -5.01 11.73 14.48
CA MET A 92 -4.44 12.64 15.47
C MET A 92 -5.47 13.64 15.97
N ALA A 93 -6.24 14.26 15.07
CA ALA A 93 -7.28 15.21 15.43
C ALA A 93 -8.37 14.58 16.32
N LYS A 94 -8.69 13.30 16.11
CA LYS A 94 -9.78 12.61 16.81
C LYS A 94 -9.36 11.85 18.07
N HIS A 95 -8.16 11.28 18.07
CA HIS A 95 -7.71 10.30 19.07
C HIS A 95 -6.36 10.65 19.72
N GLY A 96 -5.73 11.75 19.30
CA GLY A 96 -4.44 12.19 19.82
C GLY A 96 -3.24 11.58 19.08
N PRO A 97 -2.01 11.98 19.46
CA PRO A 97 -0.80 11.64 18.73
C PRO A 97 -0.56 10.12 18.68
N LEU A 98 0.04 9.66 17.58
CA LEU A 98 0.39 8.26 17.31
C LEU A 98 -0.80 7.28 17.25
N SER A 99 -2.03 7.77 17.14
CA SER A 99 -3.22 6.93 17.22
C SER A 99 -3.35 5.97 16.04
N PHE A 100 -3.01 6.39 14.82
CA PHE A 100 -3.04 5.49 13.65
C PHE A 100 -1.97 4.39 13.75
N GLN A 101 -0.76 4.74 14.17
CA GLN A 101 0.36 3.82 14.33
C GLN A 101 0.04 2.76 15.40
N ARG A 102 -0.64 3.16 16.47
CA ARG A 102 -1.13 2.24 17.51
C ARG A 102 -2.22 1.31 16.98
N GLU A 103 -3.14 1.81 16.13
CA GLU A 103 -4.12 0.95 15.46
C GLU A 103 -3.44 -0.07 14.55
N PHE A 104 -2.52 0.39 13.70
CA PHE A 104 -1.76 -0.46 12.77
C PHE A 104 -1.04 -1.58 13.53
N ALA A 105 -0.36 -1.24 14.62
CA ALA A 105 0.29 -2.22 15.50
C ALA A 105 -0.70 -3.18 16.15
N ALA A 106 -1.86 -2.70 16.61
CA ALA A 106 -2.88 -3.54 17.22
C ALA A 106 -3.47 -4.55 16.22
N LYS A 107 -3.77 -4.13 14.99
CA LYS A 107 -4.32 -5.00 13.95
C LYS A 107 -3.34 -6.07 13.44
N LEU A 108 -2.04 -5.81 13.52
CA LEU A 108 -0.99 -6.78 13.18
C LEU A 108 -0.46 -7.56 14.39
N SER A 109 -0.99 -7.33 15.58
CA SER A 109 -0.46 -7.92 16.82
C SER A 109 -0.44 -9.45 16.83
N HIS A 110 -1.32 -10.10 16.06
CA HIS A 110 -1.35 -11.56 15.87
C HIS A 110 -0.13 -12.13 15.15
N TRP A 111 0.71 -11.29 14.54
CA TRP A 111 2.00 -11.66 13.97
C TRP A 111 3.16 -11.57 14.96
N THR A 112 2.93 -11.08 16.18
CA THR A 112 3.97 -10.99 17.21
C THR A 112 4.57 -12.36 17.52
N GLY A 113 5.90 -12.49 17.40
CA GLY A 113 6.63 -13.74 17.64
C GLY A 113 6.53 -14.77 16.51
N LYS A 114 5.88 -14.43 15.38
CA LYS A 114 5.84 -15.29 14.18
C LYS A 114 6.87 -14.84 13.15
N GLU A 115 7.25 -15.75 12.28
CA GLU A 115 7.99 -15.39 11.07
C GLU A 115 7.11 -14.54 10.16
N TYR A 116 7.59 -13.37 9.74
CA TYR A 116 6.81 -12.48 8.89
C TYR A 116 6.72 -13.00 7.46
N PRO A 117 5.64 -12.68 6.72
CA PRO A 117 5.55 -13.00 5.30
C PRO A 117 6.78 -12.49 4.54
N SER A 118 7.42 -13.38 3.78
CA SER A 118 8.60 -13.01 3.00
C SER A 118 8.23 -11.95 1.97
N VAL A 119 9.05 -10.90 1.87
CA VAL A 119 8.94 -9.86 0.83
C VAL A 119 9.68 -10.23 -0.46
N ALA A 120 10.45 -11.32 -0.45
CA ALA A 120 11.18 -11.79 -1.62
C ALA A 120 10.23 -12.35 -2.70
N THR A 121 10.55 -12.09 -3.96
CA THR A 121 9.81 -12.57 -5.15
C THR A 121 10.47 -13.83 -5.69
#